data_AF-A0A6B0SV25-F1
#
_entry.id   AF-A0A6B0SV25-F1
#
_cell.length_a   1.000
_cell.length_b   1.000
_cell.length_c   1.000
_cell.angle_alpha   90.00
_cell.angle_beta   90.00
_cell.angle_gamma   90.00
#
_symmetry.space_group_name_H-M   'P 1'
#
loop_
_entity.id
_entity.type
_entity.pdbx_description
1 polymer ?
#
loop_
_entity_poly.entity_id
_entity_poly.type
_entity_poly.pdbx_seq_one_letter_code
_entity_poly.pdbx_strand_id
1 'polypeptide(L)'
;MFERPGNQFEEGLDVDDPTLLQLKKACRMIDAAQFLQQEDGYYTVVIEASFSAIERTIQFYLLDTGLLHEDEYINHENVYQMGEDAGLYTKEFAGKLTNLWRNNRSDTYYREGIATEERARKMLELAKAVHSHVLQLAGESHECICNTA
;
A
#
# COMPACT_ATOMS: atom_id res chain seq x y z
N MET A 1 1.22 -17.39 20.88
CA MET A 1 2.68 -17.64 20.81
C MET A 1 3.39 -16.74 19.79
N PHE A 2 2.68 -15.93 18.99
CA PHE A 2 3.26 -14.99 18.00
C PHE A 2 3.27 -13.51 18.45
N GLU A 3 2.84 -13.20 19.68
CA GLU A 3 2.74 -11.82 20.20
C GLU A 3 3.97 -11.36 20.99
N ARG A 4 5.07 -12.14 21.00
CA ARG A 4 6.32 -11.66 21.63
C ARG A 4 7.02 -10.76 20.62
N PRO A 5 7.22 -9.47 20.91
CA PRO A 5 7.99 -8.62 20.03
C PRO A 5 9.41 -9.19 19.95
N GLY A 6 9.83 -9.59 18.75
CA GLY A 6 11.23 -9.81 18.45
C GLY A 6 11.98 -8.48 18.50
N ASN A 7 13.32 -8.52 18.63
CA ASN A 7 14.17 -7.34 18.62
C ASN A 7 14.83 -7.10 17.24
N GLN A 8 14.51 -7.93 16.25
CA GLN A 8 14.97 -7.78 14.87
C GLN A 8 13.80 -7.25 14.05
N PHE A 9 13.74 -5.93 13.90
CA PHE A 9 12.78 -5.26 13.05
C PHE A 9 13.26 -5.23 11.61
N GLU A 10 12.31 -5.14 10.68
CA GLU A 10 12.62 -4.88 9.28
C GLU A 10 13.31 -3.52 9.13
N GLU A 11 14.27 -3.44 8.20
CA GLU A 11 15.07 -2.24 7.97
C GLU A 11 14.18 -1.01 7.76
N GLY A 12 14.47 0.05 8.52
CA GLY A 12 13.72 1.30 8.47
C GLY A 12 12.40 1.32 9.25
N LEU A 13 11.89 0.19 9.78
CA LEU A 13 10.59 0.15 10.47
C LEU A 13 10.66 0.40 11.99
N ASP A 14 11.86 0.52 12.56
CA ASP A 14 12.05 0.89 13.97
C ASP A 14 11.90 2.41 14.14
N VAL A 15 10.65 2.88 14.23
CA VAL A 15 10.27 4.28 14.40
C VAL A 15 9.17 4.41 15.44
N ASP A 16 9.24 5.47 16.27
CA ASP A 16 8.23 5.75 17.31
C ASP A 16 6.98 6.45 16.75
N ASP A 17 7.07 7.06 15.57
CA ASP A 17 5.96 7.78 14.93
C ASP A 17 5.10 6.80 14.09
N PRO A 18 3.82 6.58 14.45
CA PRO A 18 2.93 5.70 13.71
C PRO A 18 2.62 6.19 12.29
N THR A 19 2.66 7.50 12.04
CA THR A 19 2.50 8.09 10.70
C THR A 19 3.68 7.65 9.83
N LEU A 20 4.90 7.90 10.30
CA LEU A 20 6.13 7.49 9.62
C LEU A 20 6.20 5.97 9.43
N LEU A 21 5.70 5.19 10.40
CA LEU A 21 5.63 3.74 10.29
C LEU A 21 4.79 3.28 9.09
N GLN A 22 3.63 3.91 8.82
CA GLN A 22 2.83 3.55 7.64
C GLN A 22 3.55 3.89 6.33
N LEU A 23 4.22 5.05 6.27
CA LEU A 23 5.01 5.43 5.10
C LEU A 23 6.10 4.39 4.82
N LYS A 24 6.91 4.06 5.83
CA LYS A 24 8.03 3.13 5.64
C LYS A 24 7.55 1.70 5.35
N LYS A 25 6.42 1.26 5.92
CA LYS A 25 5.76 0.00 5.51
C LYS A 25 5.38 0.00 4.04
N ALA A 26 4.82 1.09 3.52
CA ALA A 26 4.52 1.20 2.10
C ALA A 26 5.81 1.08 1.25
N CYS A 27 6.89 1.73 1.66
CA CYS A 27 8.19 1.61 0.97
C CYS A 27 8.70 0.17 0.94
N ARG A 28 8.68 -0.53 2.07
CA ARG A 28 9.12 -1.93 2.18
C ARG A 28 8.27 -2.88 1.33
N MET A 29 6.96 -2.63 1.24
CA MET A 29 6.06 -3.41 0.38
C MET A 29 6.33 -3.17 -1.12
N ILE A 30 6.62 -1.93 -1.52
CA ILE A 30 7.02 -1.61 -2.90
C ILE A 30 8.35 -2.27 -3.24
N ASP A 31 9.34 -2.18 -2.35
CA ASP A 31 10.67 -2.83 -2.51
C ASP A 31 10.53 -4.35 -2.66
N ALA A 32 9.77 -4.99 -1.77
CA ALA A 32 9.50 -6.42 -1.84
C ALA A 32 8.76 -6.82 -3.14
N ALA A 33 7.76 -6.04 -3.55
CA ALA A 33 7.04 -6.28 -4.80
C ALA A 33 7.95 -6.13 -6.04
N GLN A 34 8.88 -5.17 -6.03
CA GLN A 34 9.87 -5.01 -7.09
C GLN A 34 10.84 -6.18 -7.16
N PHE A 35 11.36 -6.62 -6.01
CA PHE A 35 12.24 -7.77 -5.93
C PHE A 35 11.54 -9.02 -6.48
N LEU A 36 10.33 -9.31 -6.02
CA LEU A 36 9.57 -10.49 -6.45
C LEU A 36 9.11 -10.43 -7.92
N GLN A 37 8.92 -9.22 -8.46
CA GLN A 37 8.63 -9.03 -9.88
C GLN A 37 9.83 -9.41 -10.77
N GLN A 38 11.07 -9.32 -10.27
CA GLN A 38 12.28 -9.72 -11.00
C GLN A 38 12.57 -11.22 -10.88
N GLU A 39 12.12 -11.86 -9.81
CA GLU A 39 12.37 -13.28 -9.52
C GLU A 39 11.39 -14.26 -10.20
N ASP A 40 10.59 -13.78 -11.16
CA ASP A 40 9.58 -14.50 -11.99
C ASP A 40 8.61 -15.45 -11.25
N GLY A 41 7.30 -15.24 -11.45
CA GLY A 41 6.26 -16.19 -11.05
C GLY A 41 5.57 -15.94 -9.70
N TYR A 42 5.98 -14.92 -8.93
CA TYR A 42 5.33 -14.54 -7.66
C TYR A 42 4.18 -13.52 -7.83
N TYR A 43 3.43 -13.61 -8.94
CA TYR A 43 2.49 -12.57 -9.35
C TYR A 43 1.38 -12.27 -8.34
N THR A 44 0.83 -13.29 -7.67
CA THR A 44 -0.16 -13.07 -6.60
C THR A 44 0.44 -12.25 -5.46
N VAL A 45 1.66 -12.57 -5.03
CA VAL A 45 2.33 -11.85 -3.93
C VAL A 45 2.62 -10.41 -4.33
N VAL A 46 3.06 -10.17 -5.57
CA VAL A 46 3.28 -8.82 -6.09
C VAL A 46 1.98 -8.00 -6.08
N ILE A 47 0.85 -8.59 -6.47
CA ILE A 47 -0.46 -7.92 -6.45
C ILE A 47 -0.88 -7.57 -5.02
N GLU A 48 -0.81 -8.52 -4.08
CA GLU A 48 -1.19 -8.30 -2.68
C GLU A 48 -0.30 -7.27 -1.98
N ALA A 49 1.01 -7.33 -2.23
CA ALA A 49 1.97 -6.34 -1.73
C ALA A 49 1.69 -4.95 -2.32
N SER A 50 1.28 -4.87 -3.58
CA SER A 50 0.93 -3.60 -4.24
C SER A 50 -0.33 -2.97 -3.64
N PHE A 51 -1.40 -3.75 -3.38
CA PHE A 51 -2.56 -3.25 -2.65
C PHE A 51 -2.19 -2.77 -1.26
N SER A 52 -1.43 -3.59 -0.52
CA SER A 52 -1.00 -3.25 0.83
C SER A 52 -0.18 -1.94 0.84
N ALA A 53 0.70 -1.73 -0.14
CA ALA A 53 1.47 -0.50 -0.25
C ALA A 53 0.60 0.74 -0.52
N ILE A 54 -0.41 0.61 -1.40
CA ILE A 54 -1.40 1.68 -1.66
C ILE A 54 -2.13 2.04 -0.38
N GLU A 55 -2.65 1.05 0.34
CA GLU A 55 -3.41 1.25 1.57
C GLU A 55 -2.56 1.90 2.68
N ARG A 56 -1.32 1.46 2.86
CA ARG A 56 -0.39 2.07 3.82
C ARG A 56 -0.01 3.50 3.45
N THR A 57 0.14 3.79 2.15
CA THR A 57 0.37 5.15 1.66
C THR A 57 -0.82 6.06 1.97
N ILE A 58 -2.05 5.59 1.73
CA ILE A 58 -3.25 6.38 2.05
C ILE A 58 -3.38 6.57 3.56
N GLN A 59 -3.15 5.54 4.37
CA GLN A 59 -3.17 5.66 5.83
C GLN A 59 -2.13 6.65 6.36
N PHE A 60 -0.92 6.65 5.81
CA PHE A 60 0.09 7.67 6.09
C PHE A 60 -0.50 9.07 5.88
N TYR A 61 -1.08 9.34 4.71
CA TYR A 61 -1.67 10.66 4.42
C TYR A 61 -2.81 11.02 5.39
N LEU A 62 -3.67 10.06 5.75
CA LEU A 62 -4.77 10.29 6.68
C LEU A 62 -4.27 10.61 8.09
N LEU A 63 -3.22 9.94 8.56
CA LEU A 63 -2.59 10.22 9.86
C LEU A 63 -1.90 11.59 9.85
N ASP A 64 -1.12 11.87 8.80
CA ASP A 64 -0.37 13.12 8.60
C ASP A 64 -1.30 14.35 8.60
N THR A 65 -2.48 14.21 7.99
CA THR A 65 -3.50 15.26 7.93
C THR A 65 -4.42 15.31 9.17
N GLY A 66 -4.25 14.40 10.13
CA GLY A 66 -5.09 14.30 11.33
C GLY A 66 -6.53 13.83 11.05
N LEU A 67 -6.78 13.25 9.88
CA LEU A 67 -8.07 12.69 9.47
C LEU A 67 -8.25 11.23 9.93
N LEU A 68 -7.19 10.62 10.46
CA LEU A 68 -7.19 9.34 11.12
C LEU A 68 -6.40 9.44 12.43
N HIS A 69 -6.87 8.80 13.48
CA HIS A 69 -6.12 8.63 14.72
C HIS A 69 -5.40 7.26 14.76
N GLU A 70 -4.28 7.18 15.47
CA GLU A 70 -3.39 5.99 15.48
C GLU A 70 -4.02 4.71 16.03
N ASP A 71 -5.06 4.81 16.86
CA ASP A 71 -5.78 3.69 17.46
C ASP A 71 -7.01 3.25 16.66
N GLU A 72 -7.35 3.97 15.58
CA GLU A 72 -8.51 3.67 14.76
C GLU A 72 -8.21 2.55 13.76
N TYR A 73 -9.05 1.51 13.79
CA TYR A 73 -8.99 0.44 12.81
C TYR A 73 -9.73 0.81 11.53
N ILE A 74 -9.02 0.80 10.39
CA ILE A 74 -9.60 0.92 9.06
C ILE A 74 -9.45 -0.40 8.31
N ASN A 75 -10.54 -0.87 7.70
CA ASN A 75 -10.50 -2.01 6.77
C ASN A 75 -10.10 -1.57 5.34
N HIS A 76 -9.75 -2.54 4.50
CA HIS A 76 -9.27 -2.31 3.13
C HIS A 76 -10.22 -1.51 2.23
N GLU A 77 -11.54 -1.63 2.40
CA GLU A 77 -12.48 -0.88 1.54
C GLU A 77 -12.67 0.56 2.04
N ASN A 78 -12.71 0.73 3.36
CA ASN A 78 -12.90 2.02 4.00
C ASN A 78 -11.72 2.97 3.76
N VAL A 79 -10.48 2.46 3.69
CA VAL A 79 -9.30 3.31 3.46
C VAL A 79 -9.38 4.03 2.10
N TYR A 80 -9.93 3.37 1.07
CA TYR A 80 -10.09 4.01 -0.24
C TYR A 80 -11.14 5.11 -0.22
N GLN A 81 -12.24 4.92 0.52
CA GLN A 81 -13.26 5.95 0.68
C GLN A 81 -12.74 7.13 1.50
N MET A 82 -12.02 6.86 2.59
CA MET A 82 -11.43 7.93 3.42
C MET A 82 -10.41 8.76 2.65
N GLY A 83 -9.61 8.14 1.77
CA GLY A 83 -8.73 8.89 0.87
C GLY A 83 -9.49 9.84 -0.06
N GLU A 84 -10.69 9.47 -0.51
CA GLU A 84 -11.54 10.39 -1.28
C GLU A 84 -12.06 11.53 -0.41
N ASP A 85 -12.59 11.22 0.77
CA ASP A 85 -13.14 12.21 1.70
C ASP A 85 -12.05 13.22 2.13
N ALA A 86 -10.79 12.79 2.17
CA ALA A 86 -9.60 13.60 2.43
C ALA A 86 -9.12 14.42 1.21
N GLY A 87 -9.80 14.32 0.07
CA GLY A 87 -9.46 15.04 -1.16
C GLY A 87 -8.22 14.52 -1.89
N LEU A 88 -7.74 13.31 -1.58
CA LEU A 88 -6.52 12.75 -2.17
C LEU A 88 -6.69 12.43 -3.67
N TYR A 89 -7.90 12.02 -4.05
CA TYR A 89 -8.31 11.69 -5.40
C TYR A 89 -9.83 11.79 -5.56
N THR A 90 -10.33 11.62 -6.78
CA THR A 90 -11.76 11.72 -7.09
C THR A 90 -12.55 10.47 -6.64
N LYS A 91 -13.86 10.65 -6.42
CA LYS A 91 -14.81 9.54 -6.18
C LYS A 91 -14.74 8.43 -7.23
N GLU A 92 -14.54 8.80 -8.50
CA GLU A 92 -14.40 7.82 -9.58
C GLU A 92 -13.17 6.94 -9.37
N PHE A 93 -12.04 7.52 -8.97
CA PHE A 93 -10.81 6.78 -8.70
C PHE A 93 -10.96 5.88 -7.47
N ALA A 94 -11.57 6.39 -6.40
CA ALA A 94 -11.90 5.59 -5.21
C ALA A 94 -12.74 4.35 -5.58
N GLY A 95 -13.80 4.55 -6.37
CA GLY A 95 -14.63 3.45 -6.86
C GLY A 95 -13.87 2.43 -7.71
N LYS A 96 -12.92 2.88 -8.54
CA LYS A 96 -12.05 1.98 -9.31
C LYS A 96 -11.13 1.14 -8.42
N LEU A 97 -10.50 1.75 -7.40
CA LEU A 97 -9.66 1.03 -6.43
C LEU A 97 -10.47 -0.01 -5.65
N THR A 98 -11.63 0.37 -5.12
CA THR A 98 -12.50 -0.56 -4.37
C THR A 98 -12.95 -1.72 -5.23
N ASN A 99 -13.35 -1.48 -6.48
CA ASN A 99 -13.73 -2.55 -7.40
C ASN A 99 -12.54 -3.44 -7.78
N LEU A 100 -11.35 -2.86 -7.97
CA LEU A 100 -10.13 -3.61 -8.25
C LEU A 100 -9.78 -4.55 -7.09
N TRP A 101 -9.88 -4.07 -5.85
CA TRP A 101 -9.66 -4.87 -4.64
C TRP A 101 -10.71 -5.98 -4.50
N ARG A 102 -12.00 -5.66 -4.65
CA ARG A 102 -13.10 -6.64 -4.59
C ARG A 102 -12.95 -7.73 -5.65
N ASN A 103 -12.65 -7.36 -6.88
CA ASN A 103 -12.43 -8.30 -7.98
C ASN A 103 -11.18 -9.15 -7.70
N ASN A 104 -10.08 -8.56 -7.24
CA ASN A 104 -8.91 -9.34 -6.84
C ASN A 104 -9.22 -10.40 -5.78
N ARG A 105 -9.98 -10.01 -4.74
CA ARG A 105 -10.37 -10.93 -3.66
C ARG A 105 -11.37 -11.98 -4.13
N SER A 106 -12.37 -11.60 -4.93
CA SER A 106 -13.39 -12.51 -5.48
C SER A 106 -12.79 -13.49 -6.50
N ASP A 107 -11.98 -12.98 -7.42
CA ASP A 107 -11.39 -13.78 -8.50
C ASP A 107 -10.31 -14.72 -7.96
N THR A 108 -9.60 -14.38 -6.88
CA THR A 108 -8.67 -15.32 -6.25
C THR A 108 -9.40 -16.58 -5.71
N TYR A 109 -10.70 -16.50 -5.40
CA TYR A 109 -11.51 -17.66 -5.00
C TYR A 109 -12.04 -18.51 -6.18
N TYR A 110 -12.04 -18.00 -7.42
CA TYR A 110 -12.53 -18.70 -8.61
C TYR A 110 -11.41 -18.87 -9.66
N ARG A 111 -11.34 -20.01 -10.36
CA ARG A 111 -10.25 -20.35 -11.31
C ARG A 111 -9.94 -19.31 -12.42
N GLU A 112 -10.77 -18.30 -12.63
CA GLU A 112 -10.59 -17.22 -13.60
C GLU A 112 -9.64 -16.09 -13.10
N GLY A 113 -9.25 -16.10 -11.82
CA GLY A 113 -8.39 -15.07 -11.20
C GLY A 113 -6.91 -15.38 -11.07
N ILE A 114 -6.33 -16.27 -11.89
CA ILE A 114 -4.89 -16.56 -11.81
C ILE A 114 -4.10 -15.28 -12.08
N ALA A 115 -3.24 -14.89 -11.14
CA ALA A 115 -2.39 -13.72 -11.28
C ALA A 115 -1.45 -13.89 -12.48
N THR A 116 -1.41 -12.89 -13.34
CA THR A 116 -0.51 -12.83 -14.50
C THR A 116 0.61 -11.82 -14.26
N GLU A 117 1.71 -11.99 -14.97
CA GLU A 117 2.82 -11.04 -14.99
C GLU A 117 2.35 -9.61 -15.32
N GLU A 118 1.51 -9.48 -16.36
CA GLU A 118 1.01 -8.17 -16.77
C GLU A 118 0.16 -7.51 -15.68
N ARG A 119 -0.68 -8.28 -14.97
CA ARG A 119 -1.49 -7.77 -13.86
C ARG A 119 -0.61 -7.35 -12.68
N ALA A 120 0.39 -8.18 -12.33
CA ALA A 120 1.35 -7.87 -11.28
C ALA A 120 2.14 -6.58 -11.59
N ARG A 121 2.66 -6.45 -12.81
CA ARG A 121 3.37 -5.23 -13.26
C ARG A 121 2.50 -3.99 -13.16
N LYS A 122 1.26 -4.04 -13.66
CA LYS A 122 0.33 -2.90 -13.61
C LYS A 122 -0.06 -2.53 -12.18
N MET A 123 -0.24 -3.51 -11.30
CA MET A 123 -0.52 -3.25 -9.88
C MET A 123 0.67 -2.57 -9.18
N LEU A 124 1.90 -3.02 -9.47
CA LEU A 124 3.11 -2.38 -8.95
C LEU A 124 3.29 -0.95 -9.49
N GLU A 125 3.01 -0.72 -10.77
CA GLU A 125 3.01 0.61 -11.37
C GLU A 125 1.99 1.54 -10.70
N LEU A 126 0.78 1.05 -10.45
CA LEU A 126 -0.26 1.79 -9.74
C LEU A 126 0.17 2.12 -8.30
N ALA A 127 0.75 1.15 -7.58
CA ALA A 127 1.23 1.37 -6.22
C ALA A 127 2.31 2.47 -6.16
N LYS A 128 3.28 2.43 -7.07
CA LYS A 128 4.31 3.46 -7.19
C LYS A 128 3.73 4.83 -7.55
N ALA A 129 2.76 4.88 -8.46
CA ALA A 129 2.12 6.13 -8.87
C ALA A 129 1.34 6.78 -7.73
N VAL A 130 0.53 6.01 -6.99
CA VAL A 130 -0.19 6.51 -5.81
C VAL A 130 0.78 6.96 -4.73
N HIS A 131 1.83 6.16 -4.46
CA HIS A 131 2.86 6.50 -3.48
C HIS A 131 3.57 7.83 -3.80
N SER A 132 4.00 8.01 -5.05
CA SER A 132 4.64 9.25 -5.49
C SER A 132 3.68 10.45 -5.42
N HIS A 133 2.42 10.29 -5.82
CA HIS A 133 1.40 11.34 -5.74
C HIS A 133 1.15 11.79 -4.30
N VAL A 134 1.02 10.85 -3.36
CA VAL A 134 0.83 11.17 -1.93
C VAL A 134 2.04 11.89 -1.35
N LEU A 135 3.27 11.43 -1.64
CA LEU A 135 4.49 12.08 -1.18
C LEU A 135 4.61 13.52 -1.68
N GLN A 136 4.20 13.79 -2.92
CA GLN A 136 4.18 15.15 -3.47
C GLN A 136 3.17 16.05 -2.75
N LEU A 137 2.01 15.52 -2.36
CA LEU A 137 0.98 16.26 -1.62
C LEU A 137 1.37 16.51 -0.16
N ALA A 138 1.94 15.52 0.52
CA ALA A 138 2.36 15.63 1.92
C ALA A 138 3.66 16.45 2.09
N GLY A 139 4.51 16.54 1.06
CA GLY A 139 5.82 17.17 1.18
C GLY A 139 6.90 16.29 1.85
N GLU A 140 6.58 15.03 2.15
CA GLU A 140 7.38 14.11 2.97
C GLU A 140 8.37 13.24 2.17
N SER A 141 8.87 13.75 1.05
CA SER A 141 9.82 13.00 0.18
C SER A 141 11.14 12.60 0.88
N HIS A 142 11.53 13.29 1.95
CA HIS A 142 12.78 13.06 2.67
C HIS A 142 12.72 11.88 3.64
N GLU A 143 11.53 11.51 4.10
CA GLU A 143 11.28 10.37 4.99
C GLU A 143 11.04 9.05 4.23
N CYS A 144 10.85 9.14 2.91
CA CYS A 144 10.67 8.00 2.04
C CYS A 144 11.96 7.18 1.90
N ILE A 145 11.88 5.87 2.17
CA ILE A 145 13.00 4.94 2.05
C ILE A 145 12.91 4.05 0.80
N CYS A 146 12.03 4.38 -0.16
CA CYS A 146 12.01 3.69 -1.43
C CYS A 146 13.36 3.89 -2.14
N ASN A 147 14.00 2.80 -2.56
CA ASN A 147 15.06 2.86 -3.57
C ASN A 147 14.42 3.10 -4.95
N THR A 148 13.75 4.24 -5.13
CA THR A 148 13.45 4.74 -6.48
C THR A 148 14.76 5.29 -7.03
N ALA A 149 15.56 4.39 -7.61
CA ALA A 149 16.62 4.76 -8.54
C ALA A 149 16.04 5.60 -9.69
#